data_AF-A0A7Y4YWJ1-F1
#
_entry.id   AF-A0A7Y4YWJ1-F1
#
_cell.length_a   1.000
_cell.length_b   1.000
_cell.length_c   1.000
_cell.angle_alpha   90.00
_cell.angle_beta   90.00
_cell.angle_gamma   90.00
#
_symmetry.space_group_name_H-M   'P 1'
#
loop_
_entity.id
_entity.type
_entity.pdbx_description
1 polymer ?
#
loop_
_entity_poly.entity_id
_entity_poly.type
_entity_poly.pdbx_seq_one_letter_code
_entity_poly.pdbx_strand_id
1 'polypeptide(L)' 'MTHGQSLMLGFGLAALTAGLVVLTRRGGSEQAVYARRIGGMMITAAGFALTVFSIGLSRAG' A
#
# COMPACT_ATOMS: atom_id res chain seq x y z
N MET A 1 -14.59 -1.17 16.03
CA MET A 1 -13.55 -0.40 15.32
C MET A 1 -13.66 1.06 15.72
N THR A 2 -12.58 1.65 16.23
CA THR A 2 -12.52 3.08 16.52
C THR A 2 -12.31 3.90 15.25
N HIS A 3 -12.61 5.20 15.29
CA HIS A 3 -12.45 6.09 14.13
C HIS A 3 -11.02 6.07 13.56
N GLY A 4 -10.01 5.95 14.44
CA GLY A 4 -8.60 5.81 14.06
C GLY A 4 -8.28 4.50 13.32
N GLN A 5 -8.87 3.38 13.72
CA GLN A 5 -8.67 2.08 13.06
C GLN A 5 -9.25 2.09 11.63
N SER A 6 -10.41 2.69 11.43
CA SER A 6 -11.02 2.86 10.11
C SER A 6 -10.17 3.73 9.17
N LEU A 7 -9.60 4.83 9.68
CA LEU A 7 -8.68 5.67 8.89
C LEU A 7 -7.40 4.90 8.51
N MET A 8 -6.80 4.18 9.46
CA MET A 8 -5.59 3.39 9.21
C MET A 8 -5.83 2.28 8.18
N LEU A 9 -6.99 1.61 8.24
CA LEU A 9 -7.39 0.63 7.23
C LEU A 9 -7.56 1.29 5.85
N GLY A 10 -8.22 2.44 5.80
CA GLY A 10 -8.42 3.21 4.57
C GLY A 10 -7.09 3.61 3.92
N PHE A 11 -6.14 4.15 4.69
CA PHE A 11 -4.80 4.49 4.21
C PHE A 11 -4.03 3.26 3.74
N GLY A 12 -4.10 2.15 4.49
CA GLY A 12 -3.46 0.89 4.10
C GLY A 12 -3.96 0.38 2.75
N LEU A 13 -5.28 0.32 2.56
CA LEU A 13 -5.90 -0.12 1.31
C LEU A 13 -5.61 0.84 0.14
N ALA A 14 -5.66 2.15 0.38
CA ALA A 14 -5.34 3.16 -0.63
C ALA A 14 -3.88 3.06 -1.09
N ALA A 15 -2.93 2.92 -0.14
CA ALA A 15 -1.52 2.75 -0.47
C ALA A 15 -1.27 1.42 -1.19
N LEU A 16 -1.87 0.32 -0.74
CA LEU A 16 -1.75 -0.99 -1.38
C LEU A 16 -2.20 -0.94 -2.85
N THR A 17 -3.40 -0.41 -3.08
CA THR A 17 -3.97 -0.31 -4.43
C THR A 17 -3.17 0.66 -5.31
N ALA A 18 -2.74 1.80 -4.79
CA ALA A 18 -1.89 2.74 -5.52
C ALA A 18 -0.54 2.10 -5.92
N GLY A 19 0.11 1.36 -5.01
CA GLY A 19 1.34 0.64 -5.29
C GLY A 19 1.19 -0.42 -6.39
N LEU A 20 0.11 -1.20 -6.35
CA LEU A 20 -0.23 -2.18 -7.39
C LEU A 20 -0.51 -1.51 -8.75
N VAL A 21 -1.24 -0.40 -8.76
CA VAL A 21 -1.47 0.38 -9.99
C VAL A 21 -0.16 0.89 -10.56
N VAL A 22 0.74 1.39 -9.71
CA VAL A 22 2.07 1.84 -10.14
C VAL A 22 2.86 0.68 -10.75
N LEU A 23 2.84 -0.52 -10.15
CA LEU A 23 3.53 -1.70 -10.65
C LEU A 23 2.95 -2.25 -11.96
N THR A 24 1.64 -2.12 -12.18
CA THR A 24 0.96 -2.63 -13.39
C THR A 24 1.06 -1.68 -14.58
N ARG A 25 1.40 -0.40 -14.36
CA ARG A 25 1.60 0.56 -15.44
C ARG A 25 2.78 0.17 -16.32
N ARG A 26 2.54 0.09 -17.63
CA ARG A 26 3.54 -0.18 -18.68
C ARG A 26 4.08 1.11 -19.28
N GLY A 27 5.24 1.02 -19.93
CA GLY A 27 5.90 2.13 -20.64
C GLY A 27 6.77 3.02 -19.75
N GLY A 28 7.75 3.66 -20.39
CA GLY A 28 8.77 4.51 -19.78
C GLY A 28 10.19 4.14 -20.22
N SER A 29 11.16 5.00 -19.89
CA SER A 29 12.59 4.68 -20.00
C SER A 29 12.99 3.59 -19.00
N GLU A 30 14.12 2.92 -19.20
CA GLU A 30 14.62 1.89 -18.27
C GLU A 30 14.74 2.41 -16.82
N GLN A 31 15.26 3.64 -16.64
CA GLN A 31 15.31 4.29 -15.34
C GLN A 31 13.93 4.48 -14.71
N ALA A 32 12.92 4.87 -15.51
CA ALA A 32 11.55 5.02 -15.03
C ALA A 32 10.94 3.68 -14.62
N VAL A 33 11.25 2.59 -15.33
CA VAL A 33 10.81 1.23 -14.97
C VAL A 33 11.43 0.79 -13.65
N TYR A 34 12.73 1.05 -13.46
CA TYR A 34 13.43 0.71 -12.23
C TYR A 34 12.89 1.48 -11.01
N ALA A 35 12.77 2.80 -11.14
CA ALA A 35 12.19 3.65 -10.09
C ALA A 35 10.73 3.27 -9.77
N ARG A 36 9.94 2.94 -10.80
CA ARG A 36 8.55 2.45 -10.64
C ARG A 36 8.50 1.12 -9.90
N ARG A 37 9.40 0.18 -10.19
CA ARG A 37 9.47 -1.10 -9.48
C ARG A 37 9.80 -0.88 -8.01
N ILE A 38 10.84 -0.11 -7.70
CA ILE A 38 11.22 0.16 -6.30
C ILE A 38 10.10 0.89 -5.58
N GLY A 39 9.69 2.05 -6.09
CA GLY A 39 8.65 2.87 -5.47
C GLY A 39 7.33 2.13 -5.35
N GLY A 40 6.91 1.45 -6.42
CA GLY A 40 5.69 0.64 -6.43
C GLY A 40 5.72 -0.50 -5.43
N MET A 41 6.84 -1.21 -5.29
CA MET A 41 6.96 -2.29 -4.31
C MET A 41 7.00 -1.78 -2.87
N MET A 42 7.70 -0.66 -2.61
CA MET A 42 7.73 -0.03 -1.29
C MET A 42 6.35 0.46 -0.86
N ILE A 43 5.62 1.13 -1.76
CA ILE A 43 4.26 1.62 -1.49
C ILE A 43 3.31 0.44 -1.25
N THR A 44 3.40 -0.62 -2.07
CA THR A 44 2.59 -1.83 -1.90
C THR A 44 2.87 -2.50 -0.55
N ALA A 45 4.15 -2.68 -0.19
CA ALA A 45 4.54 -3.29 1.07
C ALA A 45 4.08 -2.47 2.29
N ALA A 46 4.20 -1.15 2.23
CA ALA A 46 3.70 -0.25 3.27
C ALA A 46 2.18 -0.34 3.42
N GLY A 47 1.43 -0.30 2.32
CA GLY A 47 -0.02 -0.46 2.33
C GLY A 47 -0.47 -1.81 2.86
N PHE A 48 0.23 -2.89 2.48
CA PHE A 48 -0.03 -4.23 2.99
C PHE A 48 0.20 -4.32 4.51
N ALA A 49 1.35 -3.84 4.98
CA ALA A 49 1.69 -3.83 6.40
C ALA A 49 0.67 -3.05 7.24
N LEU A 50 0.28 -1.85 6.79
CA LEU A 50 -0.74 -1.03 7.45
C LEU A 50 -2.10 -1.73 7.49
N THR A 51 -2.49 -2.38 6.39
CA THR A 51 -3.76 -3.12 6.31
C THR A 51 -3.77 -4.31 7.28
N VAL A 52 -2.72 -5.15 7.25
CA VAL A 52 -2.60 -6.30 8.15
C VAL A 52 -2.55 -5.86 9.61
N PHE A 53 -1.77 -4.83 9.92
CA PHE A 53 -1.66 -4.31 11.27
C PHE A 53 -3.00 -3.77 11.78
N SER A 54 -3.73 -3.01 10.96
CA SER A 54 -5.06 -2.48 11.33
C SER A 54 -6.08 -3.59 11.57
N ILE A 55 -6.05 -4.65 10.75
CA ILE A 55 -6.90 -5.85 10.95
C ILE A 55 -6.53 -6.57 12.26
N GLY A 56 -5.24 -6.73 12.54
CA GLY A 56 -4.75 -7.33 13.78
C GLY A 56 -5.19 -6.54 15.01
N LEU A 57 -5.03 -5.21 14.99
CA LEU A 57 -5.45 -4.31 16.06
C LEU A 57 -6.96 -4.34 16.30
N SER A 58 -7.75 -4.50 15.22
CA SER A 58 -9.21 -4.58 15.29
C SER A 58 -9.72 -5.90 15.90
N ARG A 59 -8.87 -6.93 15.98
CA ARG A 59 -9.19 -8.22 16.62
C ARG A 59 -8.61 -8.37 18.04
N ALA A 60 -7.67 -7.49 18.41
CA ALA A 60 -7.01 -7.52 19.71
C ALA A 60 -7.75 -6.73 20.80
N GLY A 61 -8.77 -5.95 20.44
CA GLY A 61 -9.66 -5.22 21.35
C GLY A 61 -11.10 -5.64 21.17
#